data_AF-A0A1Q2CCE1-F1
#
_entry.id   AF-A0A1Q2CCE1-F1
#
_cell.length_a   1.000
_cell.length_b   1.000
_cell.length_c   1.000
_cell.angle_alpha   90.00
_cell.angle_beta   90.00
_cell.angle_gamma   90.00
#
_symmetry.space_group_name_H-M   'P 1'
#
loop_
_entity.id
_entity.type
_entity.pdbx_description
1 polymer ?
#
loop_
_entity_poly.entity_id
_entity_poly.type
_entity_poly.pdbx_seq_one_letter_code
_entity_poly.pdbx_strand_id
1 'polypeptide(L)'
;MANKPAPALPLREGDQAILEKVLRTSSTTAGAAQRARIVLLASQGTTNALIAELAGVSRPTVNLWRGRYLEHGMAGLVDVQRPGRPKVVDDAEIITATLTPPPKRLGVTHWSSRLLAPRLGVHHSTITKAWKKYGVRPWKAETFKFSTEPRTGGQGH
;
A
#
# COMPACT_ATOMS: atom_id res chain seq x y z
N MET A 1 29.91 -27.44 13.92
CA MET A 1 28.43 -27.32 14.02
C MET A 1 27.84 -27.73 12.69
N ALA A 2 27.22 -28.91 12.62
CA ALA A 2 26.63 -29.43 11.38
C ALA A 2 25.35 -28.63 11.08
N ASN A 3 25.47 -27.59 10.26
CA ASN A 3 24.34 -26.85 9.72
C ASN A 3 23.64 -27.77 8.71
N LYS A 4 22.71 -28.60 9.19
CA LYS A 4 21.89 -29.45 8.32
C LYS A 4 21.24 -28.53 7.28
N PRO A 5 21.49 -28.73 5.97
CA PRO A 5 20.84 -27.94 4.94
C PRO A 5 19.33 -28.10 5.11
N ALA A 6 18.60 -26.99 5.17
CA ALA A 6 17.16 -27.05 5.06
C ALA A 6 16.85 -27.63 3.67
N PRO A 7 15.88 -28.55 3.53
CA PRO A 7 15.54 -29.11 2.23
C PRO A 7 15.28 -27.98 1.24
N ALA A 8 15.93 -28.08 0.08
CA ALA A 8 15.79 -27.14 -1.02
C ALA A 8 14.30 -26.99 -1.35
N LEU A 9 13.85 -25.74 -1.48
CA LEU A 9 12.49 -25.45 -1.87
C LEU A 9 12.32 -25.86 -3.34
N PRO A 10 11.44 -26.83 -3.68
CA PRO A 10 11.22 -27.20 -5.07
C PRO A 10 10.57 -26.02 -5.80
N LEU A 11 11.26 -25.48 -6.81
CA LEU A 11 10.68 -24.47 -7.69
C LEU A 11 9.82 -25.14 -8.75
N ARG A 12 8.70 -24.50 -9.11
CA ARG A 12 7.91 -24.92 -10.28
C ARG A 12 8.68 -24.60 -11.55
N GLU A 13 8.39 -25.33 -12.62
CA GLU A 13 9.04 -25.14 -13.90
C GLU A 13 8.86 -23.68 -14.38
N GLY A 14 9.97 -23.03 -14.77
CA GLY A 14 9.96 -21.63 -15.23
C GLY A 14 10.00 -20.56 -14.13
N ASP A 15 9.68 -20.89 -12.87
CA ASP A 15 9.63 -19.89 -11.79
C ASP A 15 11.00 -19.29 -11.48
N GLN A 16 12.08 -20.07 -11.60
CA GLN A 16 13.44 -19.58 -11.37
C GLN A 16 13.77 -18.38 -12.28
N ALA A 17 13.51 -18.50 -13.59
CA ALA A 17 13.77 -17.43 -14.55
C ALA A 17 12.93 -16.18 -14.26
N ILE A 18 11.70 -16.36 -13.76
CA ILE A 18 10.85 -15.24 -13.36
C ILE A 18 11.40 -14.55 -12.12
N LEU A 19 11.82 -15.30 -11.09
CA LEU A 19 12.42 -14.77 -9.87
C LEU A 19 13.71 -13.98 -10.18
N GLU A 20 14.58 -14.52 -11.05
CA GLU A 20 15.79 -13.83 -11.50
C GLU A 20 15.46 -12.54 -12.28
N LYS A 21 14.44 -12.57 -13.14
CA LYS A 21 13.95 -11.38 -13.85
C LYS A 21 13.39 -10.32 -12.88
N VAL A 22 12.70 -10.73 -11.82
CA VAL A 22 12.20 -9.80 -10.79
C VAL A 22 13.36 -9.11 -10.08
N LEU A 23 14.44 -9.84 -9.76
CA LEU A 23 15.63 -9.29 -9.11
C LEU A 23 16.44 -8.35 -10.00
N ARG A 24 16.50 -8.60 -11.32
CA ARG A 24 17.23 -7.73 -12.27
C ARG A 24 16.47 -6.46 -12.65
N THR A 25 15.16 -6.43 -12.43
CA THR A 25 14.29 -5.33 -12.90
C THR A 25 14.29 -4.21 -11.86
N SER A 26 14.84 -3.05 -12.24
CA SER A 26 14.94 -1.84 -11.41
C SER A 26 13.60 -1.19 -11.07
N SER A 27 12.53 -1.51 -11.81
CA SER A 27 11.16 -1.01 -11.57
C SER A 27 10.39 -1.84 -10.52
N THR A 28 10.95 -2.94 -10.03
CA THR A 28 10.31 -3.81 -9.03
C THR A 28 10.27 -3.15 -7.65
N THR A 29 9.16 -3.29 -6.93
CA THR A 29 9.08 -2.84 -5.53
C THR A 29 10.10 -3.57 -4.64
N ALA A 30 10.68 -2.87 -3.65
CA ALA A 30 11.63 -3.48 -2.72
C ALA A 30 11.08 -4.76 -2.06
N GLY A 31 9.78 -4.79 -1.74
CA GLY A 31 9.12 -5.98 -1.18
C GLY A 31 9.02 -7.15 -2.16
N ALA A 32 8.75 -6.92 -3.45
CA ALA A 32 8.75 -7.98 -4.46
C ALA A 32 10.16 -8.54 -4.70
N ALA A 33 11.18 -7.67 -4.79
CA ALA A 33 12.58 -8.10 -4.90
C ALA A 33 13.04 -8.91 -3.68
N GLN A 34 12.71 -8.47 -2.46
CA GLN A 34 13.06 -9.17 -1.23
C GLN A 34 12.45 -10.58 -1.17
N ARG A 35 11.18 -10.73 -1.57
CA ARG A 35 10.49 -12.04 -1.61
C ARG A 35 11.08 -12.96 -2.66
N ALA A 36 11.38 -12.44 -3.85
CA ALA A 36 12.04 -13.22 -4.89
C ALA A 36 13.40 -13.74 -4.41
N ARG A 37 14.18 -12.90 -3.72
CA ARG A 37 15.47 -13.28 -3.12
C ARG A 37 15.32 -14.39 -2.09
N ILE A 38 14.30 -14.33 -1.22
CA ILE A 38 14.02 -15.36 -0.21
C ILE A 38 13.78 -16.73 -0.88
N VAL A 39 12.93 -16.78 -1.91
CA VAL A 39 12.57 -18.03 -2.59
C VAL A 39 13.73 -18.59 -3.40
N LEU A 40 14.52 -17.74 -4.06
CA LEU A 40 15.69 -18.17 -4.81
C LEU A 40 16.79 -18.73 -3.90
N LEU A 41 17.06 -18.10 -2.75
CA LEU A 41 18.02 -18.65 -1.79
C LEU A 41 17.48 -19.95 -1.16
N ALA A 42 16.16 -20.04 -0.95
CA ALA A 42 15.50 -21.23 -0.43
C ALA A 42 15.60 -22.43 -1.41
N SER A 43 15.55 -22.20 -2.72
CA SER A 43 15.71 -23.26 -3.72
C SER A 43 17.14 -23.77 -3.83
N GLN A 44 18.12 -22.93 -3.47
CA GLN A 44 19.54 -23.32 -3.41
C GLN A 44 19.90 -24.16 -2.17
N GLY A 45 18.93 -24.49 -1.30
CA GLY A 45 19.19 -25.22 -0.06
C GLY A 45 19.79 -24.38 1.07
N THR A 46 19.75 -23.05 0.93
CA THR A 46 20.21 -22.12 1.98
C THR A 46 19.33 -22.26 3.23
N THR A 47 19.93 -22.21 4.42
CA THR A 47 19.17 -22.29 5.67
C THR A 47 18.36 -21.04 5.92
N ASN A 48 17.18 -21.18 6.53
CA ASN A 48 16.28 -20.04 6.77
C ASN A 48 16.92 -18.95 7.67
N ALA A 49 17.90 -19.31 8.50
CA ALA A 49 18.68 -18.35 9.28
C ALA A 49 19.58 -17.50 8.37
N LEU A 50 20.34 -18.13 7.47
CA LEU A 50 21.20 -17.41 6.54
C LEU A 50 20.39 -16.61 5.50
N ILE A 51 19.26 -17.14 5.05
CA ILE A 51 18.32 -16.39 4.17
C ILE A 51 17.83 -15.13 4.87
N ALA A 52 17.48 -15.22 6.16
CA ALA A 52 17.02 -14.10 6.95
C ALA A 52 18.07 -12.98 7.01
N GLU A 53 19.33 -13.33 7.24
CA GLU A 53 20.44 -12.36 7.24
C GLU A 53 20.68 -11.76 5.86
N LEU A 54 20.76 -12.59 4.81
CA LEU A 54 21.01 -12.14 3.44
C LEU A 54 19.89 -11.26 2.88
N ALA A 55 18.64 -11.52 3.26
CA ALA A 55 17.47 -10.77 2.82
C ALA A 55 17.07 -9.63 3.77
N GLY A 56 17.75 -9.46 4.91
CA GLY A 56 17.46 -8.40 5.88
C GLY A 56 16.09 -8.55 6.58
N VAL A 57 15.62 -9.78 6.79
CA VAL A 57 14.30 -10.07 7.40
C VAL A 57 14.42 -11.03 8.56
N SER A 58 13.34 -11.18 9.33
CA SER A 58 13.29 -12.19 10.39
C SER A 58 13.03 -13.59 9.83
N ARG A 59 13.56 -14.63 10.51
CA ARG A 59 13.27 -16.06 10.24
C ARG A 59 11.78 -16.41 10.05
N PRO A 60 10.82 -15.90 10.87
CA PRO A 60 9.39 -16.15 10.63
C PRO A 60 8.90 -15.60 9.28
N THR A 61 9.43 -14.47 8.82
CA THR A 61 9.12 -13.90 7.51
C THR A 61 9.60 -14.82 6.39
N VAL A 62 10.79 -15.41 6.53
CA VAL A 62 11.30 -16.43 5.57
C VAL A 62 10.37 -17.64 5.52
N ASN A 63 9.97 -18.18 6.68
CA ASN A 63 9.04 -19.31 6.74
C ASN A 63 7.70 -18.99 6.07
N LEU A 64 7.15 -17.80 6.32
CA LEU A 64 5.90 -17.34 5.71
C LEU A 64 5.97 -17.36 4.18
N TRP A 65 7.01 -16.77 3.59
CA TRP A 65 7.12 -16.69 2.13
C TRP A 65 7.44 -18.03 1.49
N ARG A 66 8.23 -18.89 2.16
CA ARG A 66 8.42 -20.28 1.72
C ARG A 66 7.10 -21.06 1.70
N GLY A 67 6.29 -20.94 2.75
CA GLY A 67 4.97 -21.58 2.82
C GLY A 67 4.04 -21.08 1.70
N ARG A 68 3.92 -19.76 1.55
CA ARG A 68 3.09 -19.17 0.48
C ARG A 68 3.50 -19.59 -0.91
N TYR A 69 4.80 -19.73 -1.17
CA TYR A 69 5.28 -20.22 -2.45
C TYR A 69 4.95 -21.70 -2.67
N LEU A 70 5.05 -22.55 -1.64
CA LEU A 70 4.65 -23.95 -1.77
C LEU A 70 3.16 -24.09 -2.10
N GLU A 71 2.31 -23.31 -1.44
CA GLU A 71 0.86 -23.37 -1.63
C GLU A 71 0.42 -22.78 -2.97
N HIS A 72 0.94 -21.60 -3.33
CA HIS A 72 0.40 -20.81 -4.44
C HIS A 72 1.42 -20.52 -5.57
N GLY A 73 2.67 -20.97 -5.44
CA GLY A 73 3.74 -20.65 -6.40
C GLY A 73 4.03 -19.16 -6.45
N MET A 74 4.31 -18.65 -7.66
CA MET A 74 4.54 -17.22 -7.91
C MET A 74 3.36 -16.33 -7.47
N ALA A 75 2.12 -16.81 -7.55
CA ALA A 75 0.95 -16.05 -7.11
C ALA A 75 0.99 -15.76 -5.59
N GLY A 76 1.62 -16.63 -4.80
CA GLY A 76 1.82 -16.44 -3.36
C GLY A 76 2.88 -15.39 -3.00
N LEU A 77 3.71 -15.00 -3.98
CA LEU A 77 4.74 -13.97 -3.82
C LEU A 77 4.29 -12.59 -4.29
N VAL A 78 3.17 -12.52 -5.00
CA VAL A 78 2.50 -11.25 -5.28
C VAL A 78 1.89 -10.77 -3.97
N ASP A 79 2.23 -9.55 -3.55
CA ASP A 79 1.41 -8.90 -2.54
C ASP A 79 0.10 -8.62 -3.24
N VAL A 80 -0.90 -9.48 -3.05
CA VAL A 80 -2.28 -8.98 -3.07
C VAL A 80 -2.24 -7.88 -2.05
N GLN A 81 -2.30 -6.63 -2.50
CA GLN A 81 -2.30 -5.47 -1.63
C GLN A 81 -3.28 -5.80 -0.51
N ARG A 82 -2.77 -6.20 0.66
CA ARG A 82 -3.63 -6.28 1.82
C ARG A 82 -4.10 -4.84 1.93
N PRO A 83 -5.42 -4.55 1.84
CA PRO A 83 -5.91 -3.23 2.20
C PRO A 83 -5.34 -3.01 3.60
N GLY A 84 -4.28 -2.21 3.67
CA GLY A 84 -3.43 -2.15 4.84
C GLY A 84 -4.31 -1.70 5.99
N ARG A 85 -4.19 -2.39 7.13
CA ARG A 85 -4.75 -2.08 8.47
C ARG A 85 -5.88 -1.05 8.42
N PRO A 86 -7.15 -1.39 8.71
CA PRO A 86 -8.29 -0.50 8.49
C PRO A 86 -7.93 0.91 8.95
N LYS A 87 -7.65 1.77 7.96
CA LYS A 87 -7.42 3.17 8.23
C LYS A 87 -8.76 3.60 8.78
N VAL A 88 -8.75 4.06 10.03
CA VAL A 88 -9.90 4.68 10.69
C VAL A 88 -10.46 5.68 9.67
N VAL A 89 -11.55 5.25 9.03
CA VAL A 89 -12.20 5.80 7.81
C VAL A 89 -11.31 5.98 6.58
N ASP A 90 -11.76 5.41 5.44
CA ASP A 90 -11.13 5.60 4.15
C ASP A 90 -11.26 7.05 3.66
N ASP A 91 -10.26 7.55 2.94
CA ASP A 91 -10.31 8.92 2.45
C ASP A 91 -11.55 9.14 1.56
N ALA A 92 -11.99 8.13 0.80
CA ALA A 92 -13.20 8.19 -0.03
C ALA A 92 -14.49 8.27 0.78
N GLU A 93 -14.54 7.66 1.97
CA GLU A 93 -15.69 7.79 2.88
C GLU A 93 -15.74 9.21 3.46
N ILE A 94 -14.59 9.81 3.79
CA ILE A 94 -14.50 11.23 4.18
C ILE A 94 -15.02 12.13 3.04
N ILE A 95 -14.60 11.88 1.79
CA ILE A 95 -15.04 12.67 0.64
C ILE A 95 -16.55 12.49 0.43
N THR A 96 -17.04 11.26 0.43
CA THR A 96 -18.47 10.94 0.22
C THR A 96 -19.35 11.61 1.28
N ALA A 97 -18.93 11.56 2.54
CA ALA A 97 -19.64 12.23 3.63
C ALA A 97 -19.58 13.76 3.51
N THR A 98 -18.52 14.32 2.93
CA THR A 98 -18.41 15.75 2.63
C THR A 98 -19.35 16.20 1.51
N LEU A 99 -19.69 15.31 0.56
CA LEU A 99 -20.61 15.60 -0.55
C LEU A 99 -22.09 15.61 -0.14
N THR A 100 -22.43 14.98 1.00
CA THR A 100 -23.78 15.06 1.55
C THR A 100 -23.92 16.36 2.33
N PRO A 101 -24.93 17.22 2.11
CA PRO A 101 -25.06 18.46 2.88
C PRO A 101 -25.27 18.20 4.38
N PRO A 102 -24.73 19.06 5.27
CA PRO A 102 -24.97 18.93 6.71
C PRO A 102 -26.46 19.06 7.04
N PRO A 103 -26.97 18.30 8.02
CA PRO A 103 -28.38 18.37 8.39
C PRO A 103 -28.75 19.77 8.88
N LYS A 104 -29.91 20.28 8.43
CA LYS A 104 -30.42 21.63 8.73
C LYS A 104 -30.45 21.96 10.23
N ARG A 105 -30.54 20.96 11.10
CA ARG A 105 -30.49 21.11 12.58
C ARG A 105 -29.16 21.65 13.11
N LEU A 106 -28.08 21.58 12.32
CA LEU A 106 -26.78 22.13 12.71
C LEU A 106 -26.63 23.62 12.36
N GLY A 107 -27.57 24.21 11.60
CA GLY A 107 -27.52 25.63 11.23
C GLY A 107 -26.33 26.03 10.35
N VAL A 108 -25.61 25.06 9.76
CA VAL A 108 -24.45 25.31 8.90
C VAL A 108 -24.79 24.98 7.44
N THR A 109 -24.27 25.78 6.51
CA THR A 109 -24.42 25.56 5.06
C THR A 109 -23.38 24.58 4.49
N HIS A 110 -22.27 24.40 5.20
CA HIS A 110 -21.13 23.59 4.74
C HIS A 110 -20.52 22.77 5.89
N TRP A 111 -19.88 21.65 5.55
CA TRP A 111 -19.14 20.87 6.54
C TRP A 111 -17.88 21.60 7.00
N SER A 112 -17.74 21.69 8.33
CA SER A 112 -16.44 21.87 8.97
C SER A 112 -15.86 20.51 9.31
N SER A 113 -14.54 20.37 9.24
CA SER A 113 -13.84 19.14 9.61
C SER A 113 -14.07 18.77 11.08
N ARG A 114 -14.49 19.73 11.94
CA ARG A 114 -14.84 19.46 13.35
C ARG A 114 -16.23 18.88 13.50
N LEU A 115 -17.13 19.18 12.57
CA LEU A 115 -18.49 18.65 12.54
C LEU A 115 -18.55 17.28 11.86
N LEU A 116 -17.66 17.04 10.90
CA LEU A 116 -17.55 15.77 10.19
C LEU A 116 -16.77 14.70 10.98
N ALA A 117 -15.79 15.12 11.80
CA ALA A 117 -14.98 14.26 12.67
C ALA A 117 -15.79 13.31 13.57
N PRO A 118 -16.72 13.78 14.43
CA PRO A 118 -17.48 12.90 15.31
C PRO A 118 -18.44 11.96 14.54
N ARG A 119 -18.89 12.36 13.34
CA ARG A 119 -19.76 11.53 12.51
C ARG A 119 -19.04 10.33 11.89
N LEU A 120 -17.76 10.52 11.57
CA LEU A 120 -16.89 9.51 10.98
C LEU A 120 -16.02 8.80 12.03
N GLY A 121 -16.12 9.17 13.31
CA GLY A 121 -15.28 8.59 14.37
C GLY A 121 -13.77 8.83 14.16
N VAL A 122 -13.41 9.91 13.45
CA VAL A 122 -12.02 10.23 13.10
C VAL A 122 -11.59 11.57 13.66
N HIS A 123 -10.29 11.73 13.88
CA HIS A 123 -9.75 13.03 14.24
C HIS A 123 -9.89 14.02 13.08
N HIS A 124 -10.20 15.28 13.40
CA HIS A 124 -10.30 16.39 12.45
C HIS A 124 -9.11 16.48 11.49
N SER A 125 -7.89 16.22 11.98
CA SER A 125 -6.67 16.27 11.15
C SER A 125 -6.62 15.20 10.05
N THR A 126 -7.33 14.08 10.21
CA THR A 126 -7.48 13.06 9.15
C THR A 126 -8.34 13.60 8.02
N ILE A 127 -9.40 14.32 8.36
CA ILE A 127 -10.31 14.95 7.40
C ILE A 127 -9.60 16.08 6.63
N THR A 128 -8.85 16.94 7.32
CA THR A 128 -8.11 18.02 6.62
C THR A 128 -7.02 17.47 5.70
N LYS A 129 -6.36 16.37 6.08
CA LYS A 129 -5.40 15.66 5.20
C LYS A 129 -6.10 15.09 3.97
N ALA A 130 -7.26 14.44 4.14
CA ALA A 130 -8.04 13.93 3.02
C ALA A 130 -8.49 15.09 2.09
N TRP A 131 -9.06 16.15 2.64
CA TRP A 131 -9.44 17.33 1.85
C TRP A 131 -8.27 17.97 1.10
N LYS A 132 -7.10 18.11 1.74
CA LYS A 132 -5.90 18.64 1.09
C LYS A 132 -5.42 17.72 -0.04
N LYS A 133 -5.44 16.40 0.18
CA LYS A 133 -5.02 15.39 -0.80
C LYS A 133 -5.92 15.37 -2.04
N TYR A 134 -7.23 15.51 -1.86
CA TYR A 134 -8.21 15.45 -2.95
C TYR A 134 -8.70 16.83 -3.41
N GLY A 135 -8.11 17.93 -2.90
CA GLY A 135 -8.47 19.30 -3.27
C GLY A 135 -9.89 19.73 -2.85
N VAL A 136 -10.54 19.00 -1.94
CA VAL A 136 -11.92 19.26 -1.53
C VAL A 136 -11.97 20.49 -0.62
N ARG A 137 -12.83 21.46 -0.98
CA ARG A 137 -13.05 22.69 -0.21
C ARG A 137 -14.54 22.81 0.10
N PRO A 138 -14.99 22.31 1.27
CA PRO A 138 -16.43 22.24 1.56
C PRO A 138 -17.10 23.60 1.59
N TRP A 139 -16.41 24.68 1.99
CA TRP A 139 -16.94 26.06 1.98
C TRP A 139 -16.93 26.72 0.60
N LYS A 140 -16.50 26.02 -0.46
CA LYS A 140 -16.42 26.54 -1.83
C LYS A 140 -17.42 25.87 -2.78
N ALA A 141 -18.30 25.02 -2.24
CA ALA A 141 -19.22 24.19 -3.01
C ALA A 141 -20.31 24.99 -3.77
N GLU A 142 -20.51 26.28 -3.46
CA GLU A 142 -21.41 27.16 -4.21
C GLU A 142 -20.84 27.66 -5.56
N THR A 143 -19.57 27.38 -5.86
CA THR A 143 -19.00 27.63 -7.20
C THR A 143 -18.18 26.44 -7.67
N PHE A 144 -18.87 25.32 -7.92
CA PHE A 144 -18.42 24.34 -8.91
C PHE A 144 -18.51 24.96 -10.31
N LYS A 145 -17.64 25.93 -10.59
CA LYS A 145 -17.27 26.29 -11.95
C LYS A 145 -16.09 25.40 -12.29
N PHE A 146 -16.31 24.44 -13.18
CA PHE A 146 -15.24 23.75 -13.87
C PHE A 146 -14.34 24.83 -14.49
N SER A 147 -13.21 25.14 -13.86
CA SER A 147 -12.09 25.73 -14.58
C SER A 147 -11.50 24.62 -15.42
N THR A 148 -12.11 24.38 -16.57
CA THR A 148 -11.37 23.94 -17.75
C THR A 148 -10.28 24.98 -17.97
N GLU A 149 -9.04 24.53 -17.89
CA GLU A 149 -7.85 25.35 -18.08
C GLU A 149 -7.93 26.11 -19.42
N PRO A 150 -7.30 27.29 -19.47
CA PRO A 150 -6.21 27.37 -20.44
C PRO A 150 -4.90 27.75 -19.76
N ARG A 151 -3.92 26.88 -20.00
CA ARG A 151 -2.47 27.09 -20.02
C ARG A 151 -2.07 28.54 -20.38
N THR A 152 -1.09 29.12 -19.67
CA THR A 152 0.13 29.78 -20.20
C THR A 152 0.78 30.74 -19.17
N GLY A 153 2.07 30.49 -18.84
CA GLY A 153 3.17 31.46 -18.84
C GLY A 153 3.28 32.62 -17.82
N GLY A 154 4.40 32.65 -17.09
CA GLY A 154 5.30 33.82 -17.07
C GLY A 154 5.27 34.80 -15.88
N GLN A 155 6.45 34.97 -15.26
CA GLN A 155 7.07 36.18 -14.65
C GLN A 155 6.20 37.12 -13.76
N GLY A 156 6.57 37.52 -12.55
CA GLY A 156 7.87 37.99 -12.07
C GLY A 156 7.70 39.47 -11.67
N HIS A 157 7.95 39.81 -10.39
CA HIS A 157 8.67 41.01 -9.91
C HIS A 157 8.84 40.92 -8.39
#